data_AF-A0A442GNQ5-F1
#
_entry.id   AF-A0A442GNQ5-F1
#
_cell.length_a   1.000
_cell.length_b   1.000
_cell.length_c   1.000
_cell.angle_alpha   90.00
_cell.angle_beta   90.00
_cell.angle_gamma   90.00
#
_symmetry.space_group_name_H-M   'P 1'
#
loop_
_entity.id
_entity.type
_entity.pdbx_description
1 polymer ?
#
loop_
_entity_poly.entity_id
_entity_poly.type
_entity_poly.pdbx_seq_one_letter_code
_entity_poly.pdbx_strand_id
1 'polypeptide(L)'
;MGKRDKVDGGRLEFIPPQMPTPVEQPPEDEGWVHEAKLDGYRTQIIIDKGGVRLYSKNGRDWTAKYWPIALAVDLPCRAAILDGEVIVSGVRGAPDSPALEAAIWNEPSRLVFVAFDILHLDGRNLVHLPLLERKQVLRQLVEPCLGKIQYSEHFEGDALAIFSAIEKTGLDGVISKRADSRYRSGPSKTWLKAKYSRKPFSNC
;
A
#
# COMPACT_ATOMS: atom_id res chain seq x y z
N MET A 1 -26.64 16.56 26.30
CA MET A 1 -27.06 16.79 24.90
C MET A 1 -25.88 17.39 24.14
N GLY A 2 -24.94 16.55 23.68
CA GLY A 2 -23.73 17.02 22.99
C GLY A 2 -24.02 17.37 21.55
N LYS A 3 -23.74 18.63 21.15
CA LYS A 3 -23.72 19.06 19.74
C LYS A 3 -22.78 18.13 18.98
N ARG A 4 -23.32 17.29 18.10
CA ARG A 4 -22.52 16.66 17.04
C ARG A 4 -22.18 17.77 16.07
N ASP A 5 -20.92 18.17 16.04
CA ASP A 5 -20.42 19.10 15.04
C ASP A 5 -20.74 18.53 13.65
N LYS A 6 -21.46 19.32 12.86
CA LYS A 6 -21.73 19.01 11.46
C LYS A 6 -20.39 19.01 10.74
N VAL A 7 -19.93 17.82 10.35
CA VAL A 7 -18.76 17.68 9.49
C VAL A 7 -19.18 18.13 8.09
N ASP A 8 -18.80 19.35 7.73
CA ASP A 8 -18.77 19.76 6.34
C ASP A 8 -17.58 19.03 5.68
N GLY A 9 -17.91 17.97 4.94
CA GLY A 9 -16.93 17.12 4.28
C GLY A 9 -17.60 16.51 3.05
N GLY A 10 -17.15 16.92 1.88
CA GLY A 10 -17.58 16.37 0.60
C GLY A 10 -17.31 14.87 0.50
N ARG A 11 -17.76 14.26 -0.60
CA ARG A 11 -17.38 12.88 -0.92
C ARG A 11 -15.87 12.86 -1.19
N LEU A 12 -15.13 11.99 -0.51
CA LEU A 12 -13.72 11.77 -0.82
C LEU A 12 -13.61 11.08 -2.18
N GLU A 13 -12.63 11.55 -2.95
CA GLU A 13 -12.37 11.15 -4.33
C GLU A 13 -11.06 10.37 -4.44
N PHE A 14 -11.00 9.55 -5.47
CA PHE A 14 -9.80 8.78 -5.80
C PHE A 14 -8.63 9.71 -6.14
N ILE A 15 -7.49 9.48 -5.50
CA ILE A 15 -6.24 10.18 -5.79
C ILE A 15 -5.38 9.27 -6.66
N PRO A 16 -5.04 9.67 -7.91
CA PRO A 16 -4.19 8.86 -8.76
C PRO A 16 -2.86 8.46 -8.07
N PRO A 17 -2.40 7.21 -8.21
CA PRO A 17 -1.28 6.73 -7.42
C PRO A 17 0.05 7.42 -7.74
N GLN A 18 0.91 7.53 -6.73
CA GLN A 18 2.32 7.81 -6.91
C GLN A 18 3.02 6.57 -7.48
N MET A 19 3.75 6.75 -8.59
CA MET A 19 4.32 5.65 -9.37
C MET A 19 5.83 5.53 -9.15
N PRO A 20 6.33 4.40 -8.61
CA PRO A 20 7.75 4.22 -8.38
C PRO A 20 8.53 4.08 -9.69
N THR A 21 9.71 4.71 -9.75
CA THR A 21 10.64 4.63 -10.88
C THR A 21 11.52 3.38 -10.76
N PRO A 22 11.67 2.55 -11.82
CA PRO A 22 12.60 1.42 -11.80
C PRO A 22 14.05 1.86 -11.62
N VAL A 23 14.79 1.14 -10.79
CA VAL A 23 16.25 1.26 -10.58
C VAL A 23 16.87 -0.13 -10.49
N GLU A 24 18.17 -0.23 -10.76
CA GLU A 24 18.88 -1.52 -10.69
C GLU A 24 19.06 -2.00 -9.25
N GLN A 25 19.39 -1.08 -8.35
CA GLN A 25 19.62 -1.33 -6.92
C GLN A 25 18.91 -0.27 -6.07
N PRO A 26 18.54 -0.58 -4.82
CA PRO A 26 18.02 0.44 -3.92
C PRO A 26 19.08 1.53 -3.67
N PRO A 27 18.67 2.79 -3.48
CA PRO A 27 19.58 3.87 -3.12
C PRO A 27 20.26 3.58 -1.77
N GLU A 28 21.55 3.89 -1.69
CA GLU A 28 22.38 3.71 -0.49
C GLU A 28 22.59 5.02 0.29
N ASP A 29 22.16 6.16 -0.26
CA ASP A 29 22.22 7.45 0.45
C ASP A 29 21.24 7.52 1.62
N GLU A 30 21.48 8.45 2.55
CA GLU A 30 20.63 8.64 3.71
C GLU A 30 19.25 9.24 3.35
N GLY A 31 18.28 9.04 4.24
CA GLY A 31 16.93 9.61 4.10
C GLY A 31 15.97 8.77 3.25
N TRP A 32 16.31 7.51 3.00
CA TRP A 32 15.43 6.52 2.40
C TRP A 32 14.95 5.50 3.43
N VAL A 33 13.72 5.05 3.24
CA VAL A 33 13.17 3.86 3.91
C VAL A 33 12.80 2.82 2.87
N HIS A 34 12.91 1.55 3.25
CA HIS A 34 12.74 0.44 2.33
C HIS A 34 11.56 -0.42 2.77
N GLU A 35 10.64 -0.68 1.87
CA GLU A 35 9.53 -1.60 2.08
C GLU A 35 9.70 -2.81 1.17
N ALA A 36 9.23 -3.97 1.63
CA ALA A 36 9.16 -5.12 0.77
C ALA A 36 8.20 -4.84 -0.39
N LYS A 37 8.65 -5.13 -1.62
CA LYS A 37 7.78 -5.00 -2.79
C LYS A 37 6.74 -6.11 -2.74
N LEU A 38 5.50 -5.71 -2.49
CA LEU A 38 4.35 -6.60 -2.55
C LEU A 38 3.95 -6.88 -4.00
N ASP A 39 3.56 -8.13 -4.24
CA ASP A 39 3.08 -8.60 -5.52
C ASP A 39 1.56 -8.73 -5.47
N GLY A 40 0.90 -7.67 -5.93
CA GLY A 40 -0.55 -7.58 -5.87
C GLY A 40 -1.13 -6.61 -6.87
N TYR A 41 -2.35 -6.16 -6.59
CA TYR A 41 -3.00 -5.07 -7.30
C TYR A 41 -3.12 -3.84 -6.42
N ARG A 42 -2.42 -2.78 -6.81
CA ARG A 42 -2.49 -1.44 -6.22
C ARG A 42 -3.95 -0.99 -6.08
N THR A 43 -4.34 -0.70 -4.85
CA THR A 43 -5.72 -0.42 -4.47
C THR A 43 -5.76 0.76 -3.50
N GLN A 44 -6.75 1.62 -3.64
CA GLN A 44 -7.03 2.70 -2.70
C GLN A 44 -8.35 2.43 -1.98
N ILE A 45 -8.33 2.40 -0.65
CA ILE A 45 -9.53 2.34 0.18
C ILE A 45 -9.95 3.76 0.53
N ILE A 46 -11.21 4.10 0.25
CA ILE A 46 -11.82 5.37 0.63
C ILE A 46 -12.94 5.08 1.62
N ILE A 47 -12.87 5.72 2.78
CA ILE A 47 -13.87 5.67 3.85
C ILE A 47 -14.43 7.08 4.00
N ASP A 48 -15.73 7.25 3.90
CA ASP A 48 -16.42 8.50 4.22
C ASP A 48 -17.92 8.25 4.49
N LYS A 49 -18.72 9.31 4.50
CA LYS A 49 -20.18 9.25 4.67
C LYS A 49 -20.90 8.37 3.62
N GLY A 50 -20.25 8.07 2.49
CA GLY A 50 -20.75 7.19 1.45
C GLY A 50 -20.43 5.71 1.68
N GLY A 51 -19.77 5.37 2.79
CA GLY A 51 -19.30 4.03 3.10
C GLY A 51 -17.89 3.75 2.60
N VAL A 52 -17.55 2.47 2.55
CA VAL A 52 -16.23 1.97 2.13
C VAL A 52 -16.23 1.68 0.63
N ARG A 53 -15.26 2.25 -0.09
CA ARG A 53 -15.07 2.05 -1.53
C ARG A 53 -13.63 1.67 -1.81
N LEU A 54 -13.42 0.71 -2.71
CA LEU A 54 -12.08 0.24 -3.09
C LEU A 54 -11.86 0.48 -4.58
N TYR A 55 -10.84 1.27 -4.90
CA TYR A 55 -10.50 1.63 -6.27
C TYR A 55 -9.20 0.98 -6.69
N SER A 56 -9.18 0.35 -7.87
CA SER A 56 -7.93 -0.10 -8.48
C SER A 56 -7.02 1.08 -8.84
N LYS A 57 -5.76 0.80 -9.17
CA LYS A 57 -4.75 1.76 -9.67
C LYS A 57 -5.27 2.80 -10.68
N ASN A 58 -6.21 2.41 -11.54
CA ASN A 58 -6.74 3.24 -12.62
C ASN A 58 -8.10 3.89 -12.27
N GLY A 59 -8.48 3.94 -10.99
CA GLY A 59 -9.71 4.57 -10.51
C GLY A 59 -10.99 3.78 -10.78
N ARG A 60 -10.90 2.48 -11.13
CA ARG A 60 -12.10 1.63 -11.29
C ARG A 60 -12.58 1.15 -9.93
N ASP A 61 -13.87 1.32 -9.65
CA ASP A 61 -14.51 0.82 -8.44
C ASP A 61 -14.60 -0.71 -8.46
N TRP A 62 -13.86 -1.34 -7.55
CA TRP A 62 -13.76 -2.78 -7.37
C TRP A 62 -14.34 -3.23 -6.03
N THR A 63 -15.14 -2.39 -5.37
CA THR A 63 -15.73 -2.68 -4.06
C THR A 63 -16.47 -4.02 -4.03
N ALA A 64 -17.26 -4.33 -5.06
CA ALA A 64 -17.98 -5.60 -5.16
C ALA A 64 -17.05 -6.83 -5.33
N LYS A 65 -15.92 -6.67 -6.02
CA LYS A 65 -14.91 -7.74 -6.19
C LYS A 65 -14.12 -7.97 -4.90
N TYR A 66 -13.89 -6.90 -4.14
CA TYR A 66 -13.16 -6.91 -2.89
C TYR A 66 -14.09 -6.92 -1.67
N TRP A 67 -15.29 -7.50 -1.80
CA TRP A 67 -16.31 -7.46 -0.76
C TRP A 67 -15.83 -7.91 0.63
N PRO A 68 -14.97 -8.94 0.80
CA PRO A 68 -14.52 -9.34 2.14
C PRO A 68 -13.62 -8.29 2.78
N ILE A 69 -12.85 -7.56 1.97
CA ILE A 69 -12.04 -6.43 2.44
C ILE A 69 -12.96 -5.29 2.84
N ALA A 70 -13.93 -4.94 1.98
CA ALA A 70 -14.90 -3.86 2.25
C ALA A 70 -15.67 -4.08 3.56
N LEU A 71 -16.13 -5.31 3.82
CA LEU A 71 -16.83 -5.67 5.06
C LEU A 71 -15.93 -5.67 6.30
N ALA A 72 -14.63 -5.90 6.13
CA ALA A 72 -13.67 -5.98 7.23
C ALA A 72 -13.02 -4.63 7.57
N VAL A 73 -13.33 -3.56 6.84
CA VAL A 73 -12.89 -2.21 7.18
C VAL A 73 -13.66 -1.73 8.40
N ASP A 74 -13.03 -1.82 9.56
CA ASP A 74 -13.48 -1.27 10.83
C ASP A 74 -12.32 -0.51 11.47
N LEU A 75 -12.07 0.71 10.99
CA LEU A 75 -10.96 1.55 11.42
C LEU A 75 -11.48 2.71 12.28
N PRO A 76 -10.75 3.14 13.31
CA PRO A 76 -11.18 4.21 14.22
C PRO A 76 -11.06 5.60 13.56
N CYS A 77 -11.86 5.85 12.52
CA CYS A 77 -11.87 7.09 11.75
C CYS A 77 -13.28 7.38 11.21
N ARG A 78 -13.55 8.64 10.88
CA ARG A 78 -14.78 9.07 10.20
C ARG A 78 -14.59 9.12 8.69
N ALA A 79 -13.38 9.48 8.24
CA ALA A 79 -13.05 9.59 6.83
C ALA A 79 -11.57 9.35 6.57
N ALA A 80 -11.22 8.48 5.62
CA ALA A 80 -9.82 8.18 5.31
C ALA A 80 -9.61 7.81 3.83
N ILE A 81 -8.39 8.04 3.34
CA ILE A 81 -7.92 7.48 2.07
C ILE A 81 -6.63 6.71 2.36
N LEU A 82 -6.67 5.39 2.22
CA LEU A 82 -5.52 4.51 2.37
C LEU A 82 -5.03 4.06 1.00
N ASP A 83 -3.71 4.05 0.81
CA ASP A 83 -3.07 3.51 -0.39
C ASP A 83 -2.31 2.24 -0.02
N GLY A 84 -2.56 1.16 -0.77
CA GLY A 84 -2.09 -0.17 -0.42
C GLY A 84 -2.09 -1.13 -1.59
N GLU A 85 -1.77 -2.38 -1.30
CA GLU A 85 -1.76 -3.46 -2.27
C GLU A 85 -2.75 -4.55 -1.85
N VAL A 86 -3.60 -5.01 -2.76
CA VAL A 86 -4.38 -6.23 -2.53
C VAL A 86 -3.55 -7.44 -2.96
N ILE A 87 -3.34 -8.36 -2.03
CA ILE A 87 -2.57 -9.60 -2.21
C ILE A 87 -3.41 -10.82 -1.83
N VAL A 88 -2.91 -12.01 -2.15
CA VAL A 88 -3.45 -13.27 -1.63
C VAL A 88 -2.66 -13.69 -0.39
N SER A 89 -3.35 -13.94 0.73
CA SER A 89 -2.71 -14.40 1.95
C SER A 89 -1.92 -15.70 1.73
N GLY A 90 -0.72 -15.78 2.27
CA GLY A 90 0.12 -16.99 2.27
C GLY A 90 0.75 -17.35 0.92
N VAL A 91 0.48 -16.60 -0.15
CA VAL A 91 1.13 -16.82 -1.45
C VAL A 91 2.35 -15.90 -1.54
N ARG A 92 3.55 -16.50 -1.58
CA ARG A 92 4.80 -15.81 -1.90
C ARG A 92 5.05 -15.97 -3.39
N GLY A 93 5.20 -14.88 -4.14
CA GLY A 93 5.60 -14.96 -5.54
C GLY A 93 5.02 -13.87 -6.45
N ALA A 94 5.58 -13.88 -7.66
CA ALA A 94 5.65 -12.82 -8.66
C ALA A 94 4.38 -11.94 -8.86
N PRO A 95 4.57 -10.67 -9.28
CA PRO A 95 3.47 -9.84 -9.75
C PRO A 95 2.80 -10.52 -10.96
N ASP A 96 1.49 -10.34 -11.11
CA ASP A 96 0.64 -11.05 -12.08
C ASP A 96 0.47 -12.56 -11.80
N SER A 97 0.52 -12.95 -10.51
CA SER A 97 0.21 -14.32 -10.10
C SER A 97 -1.21 -14.71 -10.55
N PRO A 98 -1.38 -15.77 -11.36
CA PRO A 98 -2.70 -16.32 -11.68
C PRO A 98 -3.53 -16.63 -10.43
N ALA A 99 -2.86 -16.87 -9.29
CA ALA A 99 -3.52 -17.06 -8.01
C ALA A 99 -4.26 -15.82 -7.51
N LEU A 100 -3.75 -14.60 -7.77
CA LEU A 100 -4.45 -13.37 -7.40
C LEU A 100 -5.68 -13.17 -8.26
N GLU A 101 -5.56 -13.34 -9.57
CA GLU A 101 -6.73 -13.24 -10.45
C GLU A 101 -7.78 -14.29 -10.09
N ALA A 102 -7.37 -15.55 -9.89
CA ALA A 102 -8.26 -16.62 -9.46
C ALA A 102 -8.93 -16.29 -8.10
N ALA A 103 -8.18 -15.76 -7.14
CA ALA A 103 -8.73 -15.37 -5.84
C ALA A 103 -9.74 -14.23 -5.96
N ILE A 104 -9.49 -13.23 -6.81
CA ILE A 104 -10.42 -12.11 -7.03
C ILE A 104 -11.78 -12.59 -7.52
N TRP A 105 -11.80 -13.61 -8.38
CA TRP A 105 -13.04 -14.10 -9.00
C TRP A 105 -13.70 -15.24 -8.24
N ASN A 106 -12.92 -16.14 -7.63
CA ASN A 106 -13.42 -17.40 -7.09
C ASN A 106 -13.24 -17.53 -5.58
N GLU A 107 -12.24 -16.88 -4.99
CA GLU A 107 -11.90 -17.02 -3.57
C GLU A 107 -11.58 -15.67 -2.90
N PRO A 108 -12.46 -14.65 -2.99
CA PRO A 108 -12.14 -13.30 -2.52
C PRO A 108 -11.87 -13.26 -1.01
N SER A 109 -12.32 -14.28 -0.27
CA SER A 109 -12.02 -14.49 1.15
C SER A 109 -10.54 -14.72 1.45
N ARG A 110 -9.69 -14.99 0.45
CA ARG A 110 -8.23 -15.10 0.61
C ARG A 110 -7.51 -13.77 0.43
N LEU A 111 -8.21 -12.75 -0.07
CA LEU A 111 -7.64 -11.44 -0.31
C LEU A 111 -7.36 -10.71 1.00
N VAL A 112 -6.29 -9.92 0.98
CA VAL A 112 -5.85 -9.06 2.08
C VAL A 112 -5.40 -7.74 1.46
N PHE A 113 -5.74 -6.64 2.10
CA PHE A 113 -5.23 -5.32 1.75
C PHE A 113 -4.09 -4.96 2.69
N VAL A 114 -2.93 -4.64 2.13
CA VAL A 114 -1.76 -4.21 2.87
C VAL A 114 -1.52 -2.73 2.58
N ALA A 115 -1.84 -1.88 3.55
CA ALA A 115 -1.71 -0.43 3.48
C ALA A 115 -0.25 -0.01 3.69
N PHE A 116 0.30 0.80 2.79
CA PHE A 116 1.65 1.37 2.95
C PHE A 116 1.65 2.90 3.06
N ASP A 117 0.54 3.59 2.79
CA ASP A 117 0.41 5.05 2.93
C ASP A 117 -1.02 5.47 3.33
N ILE A 118 -1.15 6.69 3.87
CA ILE A 118 -2.42 7.35 4.19
C ILE A 118 -2.41 8.77 3.61
N LEU A 119 -3.43 9.10 2.83
CA LEU A 119 -3.49 10.34 2.05
C LEU A 119 -4.44 11.37 2.67
N HIS A 120 -5.42 10.89 3.46
CA HIS A 120 -6.39 11.73 4.14
C HIS A 120 -6.84 11.06 5.44
N LEU A 121 -7.10 11.86 6.47
CA LEU A 121 -7.71 11.42 7.73
C LEU A 121 -8.59 12.51 8.33
N ASP A 122 -9.87 12.22 8.56
CA ASP A 122 -10.82 13.00 9.34
C ASP A 122 -10.88 14.50 9.01
N GLY A 123 -10.86 14.81 7.70
CA GLY A 123 -10.93 16.15 7.14
C GLY A 123 -9.57 16.78 6.87
N ARG A 124 -8.48 16.08 7.19
CA ARG A 124 -7.10 16.55 6.96
C ARG A 124 -6.53 15.86 5.73
N ASN A 125 -6.15 16.67 4.74
CA ASN A 125 -5.32 16.21 3.63
C ASN A 125 -3.88 16.01 4.11
N LEU A 126 -3.36 14.78 4.00
CA LEU A 126 -2.04 14.40 4.49
C LEU A 126 -0.98 14.33 3.38
N VAL A 127 -1.35 14.48 2.09
CA VAL A 127 -0.42 14.32 0.96
C VAL A 127 0.78 15.28 1.01
N HIS A 128 0.65 16.40 1.73
CA HIS A 128 1.71 17.41 1.90
C HIS A 128 2.68 17.12 3.05
N LEU A 129 2.35 16.16 3.92
CA LEU A 129 3.22 15.75 5.02
C LEU A 129 4.37 14.88 4.50
N PRO A 130 5.54 14.87 5.19
CA PRO A 130 6.58 13.87 5.01
C PRO A 130 6.07 12.44 5.08
N LEU A 131 6.71 11.51 4.35
CA LEU A 131 6.32 10.10 4.33
C LEU A 131 6.29 9.49 5.73
N LEU A 132 7.30 9.73 6.56
CA LEU A 132 7.36 9.14 7.90
C LEU A 132 6.22 9.61 8.80
N GLU A 133 5.81 10.88 8.68
CA GLU A 133 4.63 11.37 9.40
C GLU A 133 3.35 10.67 8.93
N ARG A 134 3.17 10.48 7.62
CA ARG A 134 2.03 9.72 7.09
C ARG A 134 2.07 8.27 7.58
N LYS A 135 3.22 7.62 7.58
CA LYS A 135 3.37 6.24 8.08
C LYS A 135 3.11 6.11 9.59
N GLN A 136 3.47 7.12 10.39
CA GLN A 136 3.13 7.18 11.82
C GLN A 136 1.62 7.27 12.02
N VAL A 137 0.94 8.15 11.27
CA VAL A 137 -0.53 8.23 11.30
C VAL A 137 -1.16 6.90 10.89
N LEU A 138 -0.71 6.30 9.78
CA LEU A 138 -1.24 5.02 9.31
C LEU A 138 -1.08 3.90 10.36
N ARG A 139 0.06 3.83 11.04
CA ARG A 139 0.35 2.82 12.06
C ARG A 139 -0.57 2.92 13.28
N GLN A 140 -1.10 4.11 13.58
CA GLN A 140 -2.09 4.30 14.64
C GLN A 140 -3.48 3.82 14.27
N LEU A 141 -3.78 3.69 12.97
CA LEU A 141 -5.09 3.24 12.46
C LEU A 141 -5.12 1.75 12.14
N VAL A 142 -4.02 1.21 11.60
CA VAL A 142 -3.97 -0.14 11.06
C VAL A 142 -2.92 -0.94 11.80
N GLU A 143 -3.35 -2.04 12.41
CA GLU A 143 -2.46 -2.98 13.08
C GLU A 143 -1.67 -3.83 12.05
N PRO A 144 -0.41 -4.18 12.33
CA PRO A 144 0.34 -5.13 11.52
C PRO A 144 -0.20 -6.55 11.67
N CYS A 145 -0.13 -7.33 10.59
CA CYS A 145 -0.26 -8.80 10.59
C CYS A 145 -1.58 -9.41 11.11
N LEU A 146 -2.64 -8.62 11.33
CA LEU A 146 -3.94 -9.11 11.78
C LEU A 146 -5.06 -8.72 10.81
N GLY A 147 -5.96 -9.66 10.53
CA GLY A 147 -7.17 -9.38 9.75
C GLY A 147 -6.94 -9.09 8.27
N LYS A 148 -7.92 -8.43 7.65
CA LYS A 148 -7.99 -8.13 6.21
C LYS A 148 -7.29 -6.84 5.79
N ILE A 149 -7.05 -5.95 6.74
CA ILE A 149 -6.41 -4.65 6.54
C ILE A 149 -5.13 -4.67 7.37
N GLN A 150 -3.98 -4.67 6.72
CA GLN A 150 -2.69 -4.86 7.37
C GLN A 150 -1.74 -3.70 7.08
N TYR A 151 -0.89 -3.37 8.05
CA TYR A 151 0.15 -2.36 7.87
C TYR A 151 1.38 -2.92 7.14
N SER A 152 1.91 -2.18 6.17
CA SER A 152 3.20 -2.44 5.53
C SER A 152 4.34 -1.81 6.32
N GLU A 153 5.13 -2.66 6.97
CA GLU A 153 6.36 -2.27 7.66
C GLU A 153 7.42 -1.73 6.70
N HIS A 154 8.26 -0.84 7.22
CA HIS A 154 9.41 -0.31 6.53
C HIS A 154 10.67 -0.54 7.35
N PHE A 155 11.81 -0.53 6.68
CA PHE A 155 13.11 -0.76 7.25
C PHE A 155 14.01 0.44 6.97
N GLU A 156 14.79 0.83 7.98
CA GLU A 156 15.84 1.84 7.91
C GLU A 156 17.20 1.15 8.04
N GLY A 157 18.24 1.77 7.46
CA GLY A 157 19.62 1.28 7.53
C GLY A 157 20.17 0.88 6.16
N ASP A 158 21.10 -0.09 6.17
CA ASP A 158 21.83 -0.51 4.98
C ASP A 158 20.87 -1.10 3.91
N ALA A 159 20.73 -0.37 2.81
CA ALA A 159 19.82 -0.69 1.73
C ALA A 159 20.12 -2.04 1.08
N LEU A 160 21.41 -2.39 0.91
CA LEU A 160 21.83 -3.65 0.30
C LEU A 160 21.62 -4.83 1.25
N ALA A 161 21.86 -4.64 2.54
CA ALA A 161 21.58 -5.65 3.55
C ALA A 161 20.06 -5.93 3.65
N ILE A 162 19.24 -4.88 3.65
CA ILE A 162 17.76 -5.00 3.63
C ILE A 162 17.30 -5.70 2.36
N PHE A 163 17.84 -5.32 1.20
CA PHE A 163 17.53 -5.96 -0.08
C PHE A 163 17.88 -7.44 -0.05
N SER A 164 19.09 -7.82 0.37
CA SER A 164 19.47 -9.24 0.50
C SER A 164 18.62 -10.00 1.52
N ALA A 165 18.21 -9.36 2.62
CA ALA A 165 17.34 -9.98 3.60
C ALA A 165 15.94 -10.25 3.03
N ILE A 166 15.37 -9.30 2.28
CA ILE A 166 14.06 -9.46 1.64
C ILE A 166 14.11 -10.51 0.52
N GLU A 167 15.22 -10.61 -0.22
CA GLU A 167 15.43 -11.66 -1.23
C GLU A 167 15.25 -13.05 -0.63
N LYS A 168 15.85 -13.30 0.53
CA LYS A 168 15.78 -14.58 1.25
C LYS A 168 14.36 -14.93 1.70
N THR A 169 13.44 -13.97 1.73
CA THR A 169 12.03 -14.22 2.04
C THR A 169 11.20 -14.68 0.83
N GLY A 170 11.77 -14.60 -0.38
CA GLY A 170 11.13 -15.00 -1.64
C GLY A 170 10.25 -13.91 -2.28
N LEU A 171 10.37 -12.66 -1.84
CA LEU A 171 9.67 -11.51 -2.42
C LEU A 171 10.41 -10.97 -3.66
N ASP A 172 9.73 -10.22 -4.52
CA ASP A 172 10.25 -9.80 -5.85
C ASP A 172 11.18 -8.57 -5.81
N GLY A 173 11.33 -7.91 -4.67
CA GLY A 173 12.22 -6.77 -4.53
C GLY A 173 11.87 -5.83 -3.39
N VAL A 174 12.27 -4.58 -3.54
CA VAL A 174 12.02 -3.51 -2.57
C VAL A 174 11.47 -2.25 -3.24
N ILE A 175 10.68 -1.51 -2.48
CA ILE A 175 10.29 -0.14 -2.80
C ILE A 175 11.02 0.78 -1.83
N SER A 176 11.93 1.60 -2.34
CA SER A 176 12.64 2.61 -1.57
C SER A 176 11.90 3.94 -1.67
N LYS A 177 11.64 4.59 -0.55
CA LYS A 177 10.89 5.84 -0.48
C LYS A 177 11.65 6.88 0.32
N ARG A 178 11.72 8.13 -0.17
CA ARG A 178 12.29 9.26 0.59
C ARG A 178 11.44 9.55 1.82
N ALA A 179 12.06 9.49 3.00
CA ALA A 179 11.45 9.67 4.31
C ALA A 179 10.76 11.04 4.47
N ASP A 180 11.34 12.08 3.87
CA ASP A 180 10.90 13.46 3.90
C ASP A 180 9.91 13.84 2.78
N SER A 181 9.61 12.90 1.87
CA SER A 181 8.88 13.24 0.65
C SER A 181 7.37 13.34 0.84
N ARG A 182 6.80 14.34 0.15
CA ARG A 182 5.36 14.49 -0.05
C ARG A 182 4.83 13.42 -1.01
N TYR A 183 3.54 13.13 -0.89
CA TYR A 183 2.86 12.27 -1.85
C TYR A 183 2.52 13.07 -3.12
N ARG A 184 2.87 12.53 -4.29
CA ARG A 184 2.58 13.13 -5.60
C ARG A 184 2.16 12.07 -6.60
N SER A 185 0.96 12.24 -7.16
CA SER A 185 0.45 11.40 -8.24
C SER A 185 1.36 11.38 -9.46
N GLY A 186 1.42 10.22 -10.13
CA GLY A 186 2.21 10.02 -11.34
C GLY A 186 3.66 9.60 -11.07
N PRO A 187 4.53 9.62 -12.11
CA PRO A 187 5.92 9.18 -11.99
C PRO A 187 6.68 9.93 -10.90
N SER A 188 7.39 9.19 -10.05
CA SER A 188 8.10 9.75 -8.92
C SER A 188 9.58 9.38 -8.90
N LYS A 189 10.41 10.36 -8.53
CA LYS A 189 11.83 10.15 -8.19
C LYS A 189 12.05 9.87 -6.71
N THR A 190 11.03 10.06 -5.88
CA THR A 190 11.10 9.84 -4.43
C THR A 190 10.62 8.45 -4.03
N TRP A 191 10.02 7.70 -4.95
CA TRP A 191 9.70 6.28 -4.81
C TRP A 191 10.44 5.54 -5.92
N LEU A 192 11.28 4.58 -5.54
CA LEU A 192 12.09 3.78 -6.44
C LEU A 192 11.76 2.32 -6.24
N LYS A 193 11.81 1.52 -7.30
CA LYS A 193 11.63 0.06 -7.22
C LYS A 193 12.85 -0.66 -7.75
N ALA A 194 13.45 -1.49 -6.91
CA ALA A 194 14.51 -2.41 -7.29
C ALA A 194 13.95 -3.83 -7.24
N LYS A 195 14.22 -4.63 -8.26
CA LYS A 195 13.83 -6.04 -8.34
C LYS A 195 15.07 -6.91 -8.41
N TYR A 196 14.97 -8.13 -7.91
CA TYR A 196 16.05 -9.09 -8.11
C TYR A 196 16.14 -9.46 -9.59
N SER A 197 17.34 -9.42 -10.16
CA SER A 197 17.56 -10.01 -11.47
C SER A 197 17.42 -11.53 -11.34
N ARG A 198 16.31 -12.11 -11.81
CA ARG A 198 16.29 -13.55 -12.06
C ARG A 198 17.25 -13.81 -13.20
N LYS A 199 18.50 -14.19 -12.91
CA LYS A 199 19.29 -14.92 -13.91
C LYS A 199 18.48 -16.19 -14.22
N PRO A 200 18.19 -16.49 -15.50
CA PRO A 200 17.61 -17.78 -15.82
C PRO A 200 18.54 -18.84 -15.25
N PHE A 201 17.98 -19.87 -14.60
CA PHE A 201 18.74 -21.08 -14.29
C PHE A 201 19.30 -21.62 -15.60
N SER A 202 20.54 -21.31 -15.90
CA SER A 202 21.32 -22.05 -16.88
C SER A 202 21.67 -23.36 -16.20
N ASN A 203 20.88 -24.41 -16.51
CA ASN A 203 21.26 -25.78 -16.19
C ASN A 203 22.64 -26.04 -16.84
N CYS A 204 23.65 -26.29 -16.01
CA CYS A 204 24.83 -27.03 -16.43
C CYS A 204 24.49 -28.52 -16.47
#